data_AF-A0A6G7SMY9-F1
#
_entry.id   AF-A0A6G7SMY9-F1
#
_cell.length_a   1.000
_cell.length_b   1.000
_cell.length_c   1.000
_cell.angle_alpha   90.00
_cell.angle_beta   90.00
_cell.angle_gamma   90.00
#
_symmetry.space_group_name_H-M   'P 1'
#
loop_
_entity.id
_entity.type
_entity.pdbx_description
1 polymer ?
#
loop_
_entity_poly.entity_id
_entity_poly.type
_entity_poly.pdbx_seq_one_letter_code
_entity_poly.pdbx_strand_id
1 'polypeptide(L)' 'MIEPKGTMSPPVHLPSPYDLNADPAPGCGVCAALDKQRQEARERGKLADAAVAGVEIANHPHKGRRPTS' A
#
# COMPACT_ATOMS: atom_id res chain seq x y z
N MET A 1 -43.72 -10.22 9.78
CA MET A 1 -42.55 -9.32 9.80
C MET A 1 -41.32 -10.22 9.77
N ILE A 2 -40.44 -10.11 8.78
CA ILE A 2 -39.27 -10.99 8.63
C ILE A 2 -38.08 -10.24 9.25
N GLU A 3 -37.63 -10.69 10.42
CA GLU A 3 -36.43 -10.15 11.06
C GLU A 3 -35.16 -10.68 10.35
N PRO A 4 -34.26 -9.81 9.88
CA PRO A 4 -32.99 -10.25 9.32
C PRO A 4 -32.10 -10.77 10.45
N LYS A 5 -31.97 -12.11 10.57
CA LYS A 5 -30.97 -12.76 11.41
C LYS A 5 -29.58 -12.53 10.80
N GLY A 6 -28.89 -11.48 11.24
CA GLY A 6 -27.50 -11.24 10.88
C GLY A 6 -26.59 -12.33 11.44
N THR A 7 -25.93 -13.10 10.59
CA THR A 7 -24.83 -13.98 11.01
C THR A 7 -23.64 -13.09 11.36
N MET A 8 -23.41 -12.87 12.66
CA MET A 8 -22.20 -12.21 13.18
C MET A 8 -21.01 -13.18 13.10
N SER A 9 -20.58 -13.55 11.90
CA SER A 9 -19.26 -14.15 11.72
C SER A 9 -18.20 -13.09 12.03
N PRO A 10 -17.10 -13.43 12.73
CA PRO A 10 -16.03 -12.49 12.96
C PRO A 10 -15.46 -12.00 11.62
N PRO A 11 -14.93 -10.77 11.54
CA PRO A 11 -14.30 -10.26 10.35
C PRO A 11 -13.21 -11.23 9.86
N VAL A 12 -13.30 -11.65 8.60
CA VAL A 12 -12.23 -12.41 7.97
C VAL A 12 -11.06 -11.46 7.69
N HIS A 13 -9.88 -11.79 8.22
CA HIS A 13 -8.67 -11.03 7.96
C HIS A 13 -8.08 -11.47 6.62
N LEU A 14 -8.20 -10.60 5.61
CA LEU A 14 -7.53 -10.76 4.33
C LEU A 14 -6.12 -10.17 4.45
N PRO A 15 -5.06 -10.88 4.02
CA PRO A 15 -3.74 -10.26 3.88
C PRO A 15 -3.83 -9.12 2.86
N SER A 16 -3.24 -7.97 3.17
CA SER A 16 -3.18 -6.86 2.21
C SER A 16 -2.44 -7.34 0.96
N PRO A 17 -3.02 -7.25 -0.24
CA PRO A 17 -2.33 -7.63 -1.47
C PRO A 17 -1.17 -6.69 -1.81
N TYR A 18 -1.09 -5.53 -1.16
CA TYR A 18 -0.08 -4.51 -1.39
C TYR A 18 0.74 -4.24 -0.13
N ASP A 19 2.05 -4.09 -0.33
CA ASP A 19 2.97 -3.62 0.70
C ASP A 19 2.94 -2.09 0.78
N LEU A 20 2.22 -1.57 1.78
CA LEU A 20 2.11 -0.12 2.02
C LEU A 20 3.38 0.48 2.65
N ASN A 21 4.29 -0.37 3.12
CA ASN A 21 5.57 0.03 3.72
C ASN A 21 6.75 -0.26 2.79
N ALA A 22 6.49 -0.47 1.49
CA ALA A 22 7.54 -0.74 0.52
C ALA A 22 8.67 0.30 0.58
N ASP A 23 9.91 -0.20 0.55
CA ASP A 23 11.10 0.63 0.56
C ASP A 23 11.35 1.25 -0.82
N PRO A 24 11.72 2.53 -0.89
CA PRO A 24 12.05 3.16 -2.16
C PRO A 24 13.32 2.53 -2.76
N ALA A 25 13.29 2.23 -4.05
CA ALA A 25 14.47 1.67 -4.70
C ALA A 25 15.63 2.67 -4.75
N PRO A 26 16.86 2.22 -4.46
CA PRO A 26 18.03 3.09 -4.45
C PRO A 26 18.30 3.68 -5.83
N GLY A 27 18.53 4.99 -5.88
CA GLY A 27 18.82 5.71 -7.13
C GLY A 27 17.60 6.01 -8.01
N CYS A 28 16.38 5.68 -7.58
CA CYS A 28 15.17 6.07 -8.31
C CYS A 28 14.56 7.37 -7.73
N GLY A 29 14.61 8.44 -8.52
CA GLY A 29 14.00 9.72 -8.13
C GLY A 29 12.48 9.65 -7.93
N VAL A 30 11.78 8.77 -8.65
CA VAL A 30 10.33 8.56 -8.50
C VAL A 30 10.02 7.94 -7.15
N CYS A 31 10.71 6.86 -6.78
CA CYS A 31 10.51 6.22 -5.48
C CYS A 31 10.88 7.16 -4.32
N ALA A 32 11.95 7.94 -4.45
CA ALA A 32 12.32 8.93 -3.44
C ALA A 32 11.26 10.05 -3.29
N ALA A 33 10.68 10.50 -4.41
CA ALA A 33 9.60 11.49 -4.37
C ALA A 33 8.32 10.92 -3.74
N LEU A 34 7.95 9.69 -4.09
CA LEU A 34 6.80 8.99 -3.50
C LEU A 34 7.02 8.73 -2.00
N ASP A 35 8.23 8.40 -1.57
CA ASP A 35 8.54 8.22 -0.15
C ASP A 35 8.40 9.54 0.62
N LYS A 36 8.87 10.65 0.05
CA LYS A 36 8.65 11.97 0.63
C LYS A 36 7.16 12.31 0.74
N GLN A 37 6.38 12.08 -0.32
CA GLN A 37 4.93 12.28 -0.30
C GLN A 37 4.24 11.40 0.76
N ARG A 38 4.70 10.16 0.93
CA ARG A 38 4.23 9.23 1.96
C ARG A 38 4.49 9.78 3.36
N GLN A 39 5.68 10.30 3.61
CA GLN A 39 6.04 10.90 4.91
C GLN A 39 5.20 12.14 5.20
N GLU A 40 5.11 13.08 4.25
CA GLU A 40 4.29 14.30 4.39
C GLU A 40 2.80 13.97 4.60
N ALA A 41 2.29 12.95 3.93
CA ALA A 41 0.92 12.48 4.11
C ALA A 41 0.69 11.89 5.51
N ARG A 42 1.65 11.13 6.05
CA ARG A 42 1.59 10.60 7.43
C ARG A 42 1.60 11.73 8.46
N GLU A 43 2.47 12.72 8.29
CA GLU A 43 2.54 13.90 9.18
C GLU A 43 1.24 14.70 9.18
N ARG A 44 0.56 14.79 8.03
CA ARG A 44 -0.71 15.48 7.87
C ARG A 44 -1.94 14.64 8.24
N GLY A 45 -1.75 13.40 8.69
CA GLY A 45 -2.84 12.46 9.01
C GLY A 45 -3.60 11.94 7.79
N LYS A 46 -3.07 12.11 6.58
CA LYS A 46 -3.67 11.69 5.31
C LYS A 46 -3.27 10.24 5.00
N LEU A 47 -3.81 9.31 5.79
CA LEU A 47 -3.42 7.89 5.71
C LEU A 47 -3.74 7.23 4.36
N ALA A 48 -4.81 7.67 3.69
CA ALA A 48 -5.15 7.19 2.34
C ALA A 48 -4.07 7.57 1.33
N ASP A 49 -3.62 8.83 1.33
CA ASP A 49 -2.57 9.32 0.43
C ASP A 49 -1.23 8.61 0.71
N ALA A 50 -0.91 8.36 1.98
CA ALA A 50 0.26 7.60 2.37
C ALA A 50 0.21 6.14 1.89
N ALA A 51 -0.97 5.52 1.92
CA ALA A 51 -1.18 4.16 1.42
C ALA A 51 -1.01 4.11 -0.10
N VAL A 52 -1.60 5.07 -0.83
CA VAL A 52 -1.44 5.18 -2.29
C VAL A 52 0.05 5.31 -2.65
N ALA A 53 0.80 6.20 -2.00
CA ALA A 53 2.23 6.34 -2.25
C ALA A 53 3.02 5.05 -1.98
N GLY A 54 2.66 4.28 -0.94
CA GLY A 54 3.25 2.98 -0.67
C GLY A 54 2.98 1.94 -1.76
N VAL A 55 1.74 1.86 -2.25
CA VAL A 55 1.36 0.98 -3.37
C VAL A 55 2.13 1.35 -4.64
N GLU A 56 2.26 2.64 -4.93
CA GLU A 56 3.02 3.12 -6.09
C GLU A 56 4.50 2.76 -6.00
N ILE A 57 5.12 2.88 -4.82
CA ILE A 57 6.51 2.43 -4.60
C ILE A 57 6.63 0.92 -4.83
N ALA A 58 5.70 0.12 -4.29
CA ALA A 58 5.71 -1.33 -4.42
C ALA A 58 5.56 -1.80 -5.87
N ASN A 59 4.76 -1.09 -6.66
CA ASN A 59 4.47 -1.43 -8.05
C ASN A 59 5.42 -0.76 -9.07
N HIS A 60 6.27 0.16 -8.63
CA HIS A 60 7.11 0.93 -9.54
C HIS A 60 8.12 0.00 -10.26
N PRO A 61 8.10 -0.05 -11.60
CA PRO A 61 8.91 -1.00 -12.35
C PRO A 61 10.39 -0.56 -12.38
N HIS A 62 11.22 -1.27 -11.61
CA HIS A 62 12.67 -1.19 -11.74
C HIS A 62 13.14 -2.26 -12.73
N LYS A 63 13.82 -1.84 -13.82
CA LYS A 63 14.51 -2.78 -14.72
C LYS A 63 15.59 -3.51 -13.92
N GLY A 64 15.22 -4.65 -13.35
CA GLY A 64 16.04 -5.37 -12.36
C GLY A 64 15.33 -6.54 -11.68
N ARG A 65 13.99 -6.63 -11.68
CA ARG A 65 13.33 -7.94 -11.46
C ARG A 65 13.50 -8.77 -12.72
N ARG A 66 14.66 -9.45 -12.85
CA ARG A 66 14.75 -10.67 -13.66
C ARG A 66 13.73 -11.65 -13.06
N PRO A 67 12.65 -12.04 -13.75
CA PRO A 67 11.88 -13.17 -13.31
C PRO A 67 12.82 -14.38 -13.39
N THR A 68 13.14 -14.99 -12.25
CA THR A 68 13.71 -16.33 -12.26
C THR A 68 12.63 -17.25 -12.85
N SER A 69 12.94 -17.81 -14.02
CA SER A 69 12.23 -18.95 -14.62
C SER A 69 12.08 -20.10 -13.64
#